data_AF-A0A3S0L2G0-F1
#
_entry.id   AF-A0A3S0L2G0-F1
#
_cell.length_a   1.000
_cell.length_b   1.000
_cell.length_c   1.000
_cell.angle_alpha   90.00
_cell.angle_beta   90.00
_cell.angle_gamma   90.00
#
_symmetry.space_group_name_H-M   'P 1'
#
loop_
_entity.id
_entity.type
_entity.pdbx_description
1 polymer ?
#
loop_
_entity_poly.entity_id
_entity_poly.type
_entity_poly.pdbx_seq_one_letter_code
_entity_poly.pdbx_strand_id
1 'polypeptide(L)'
;MKALSVMAESLRAGYVHPTTVLNTLIELENAGGLSALRQFAEQVSSGQEALEQRGHPHARLAAAWLQATHFYLSEHPGQQGAA
;
A
#
# COMPACT_ATOMS: atom_id res chain seq x y z
N MET A 1 -3.38 -9.77 -5.31
CA MET A 1 -3.80 -10.52 -4.09
C MET A 1 -2.73 -10.53 -3.00
N LYS A 2 -1.45 -10.82 -3.27
CA LYS A 2 -0.39 -10.91 -2.23
C LYS A 2 -0.21 -9.64 -1.38
N ALA A 3 -0.22 -8.45 -2.00
CA ALA A 3 0.02 -7.18 -1.28
C ALA A 3 -1.03 -6.87 -0.20
N LEU A 4 -2.32 -7.02 -0.50
CA LEU A 4 -3.38 -6.85 0.48
C LEU A 4 -3.28 -7.87 1.62
N SER A 5 -2.89 -9.12 1.33
CA SER A 5 -2.68 -10.13 2.36
C SER A 5 -1.52 -9.77 3.29
N VAL A 6 -0.40 -9.26 2.76
CA VAL A 6 0.74 -8.79 3.57
C VAL A 6 0.33 -7.59 4.44
N MET A 7 -0.41 -6.64 3.88
CA MET A 7 -0.96 -5.51 4.64
C MET A 7 -1.92 -5.99 5.74
N ALA A 8 -2.86 -6.87 5.42
CA ALA A 8 -3.81 -7.41 6.40
C ALA A 8 -3.11 -8.14 7.55
N GLU A 9 -2.06 -8.92 7.25
CA GLU A 9 -1.23 -9.56 8.26
C GLU A 9 -0.53 -8.51 9.14
N SER A 10 0.01 -7.44 8.54
CA SER A 10 0.62 -6.36 9.33
C SER A 10 -0.37 -5.62 10.22
N LEU A 11 -1.61 -5.42 9.77
CA LEU A 11 -2.68 -4.84 10.59
C LEU A 11 -3.04 -5.77 11.75
N ARG A 12 -3.08 -7.08 11.51
CA ARG A 12 -3.32 -8.08 12.56
C ARG A 12 -2.19 -8.12 13.58
N ALA A 13 -0.94 -8.01 13.13
CA ALA A 13 0.25 -7.97 13.98
C ALA A 13 0.46 -6.63 14.68
N GLY A 14 -0.18 -5.55 14.21
CA GLY A 14 0.01 -4.18 14.69
C GLY A 14 1.34 -3.53 14.28
N TYR A 15 2.11 -4.18 13.41
CA TYR A 15 3.45 -3.74 12.98
C TYR A 15 3.78 -4.23 11.57
N VAL A 16 4.60 -3.46 10.84
CA VAL A 16 5.25 -3.87 9.60
C VAL A 16 6.69 -3.37 9.57
N HIS A 17 7.61 -4.20 9.08
CA HIS A 17 8.98 -3.75 8.83
C HIS A 17 9.03 -2.93 7.52
N PRO A 18 9.76 -1.78 7.47
CA PRO A 18 9.84 -0.95 6.27
C PRO A 18 10.28 -1.72 5.01
N THR A 19 11.24 -2.63 5.14
CA THR A 19 11.69 -3.49 4.03
C THR A 19 10.56 -4.38 3.48
N THR A 20 9.66 -4.87 4.34
CA THR A 20 8.50 -5.66 3.90
C THR A 20 7.55 -4.81 3.07
N VAL A 21 7.33 -3.55 3.47
CA VAL A 21 6.51 -2.60 2.70
C VAL A 21 7.14 -2.37 1.33
N LEU A 22 8.42 -1.98 1.29
CA LEU A 22 9.12 -1.69 0.04
C LEU A 22 9.14 -2.90 -0.90
N ASN A 23 9.50 -4.08 -0.41
CA ASN A 23 9.50 -5.30 -1.21
C ASN A 23 8.11 -5.62 -1.75
N THR A 24 7.06 -5.40 -0.96
CA THR A 24 5.68 -5.61 -1.40
C THR A 24 5.30 -4.65 -2.53
N LEU A 25 5.71 -3.38 -2.47
CA LEU A 25 5.45 -2.40 -3.52
C LEU A 25 6.21 -2.73 -4.80
N ILE A 26 7.49 -3.12 -4.70
CA ILE A 26 8.30 -3.58 -5.83
C ILE A 26 7.67 -4.83 -6.49
N GLU A 27 7.25 -5.81 -5.68
CA GLU A 27 6.58 -7.01 -6.20
C GLU A 27 5.26 -6.67 -6.91
N LEU A 28 4.50 -5.72 -6.37
CA LEU A 28 3.24 -5.27 -6.94
C LEU A 28 3.45 -4.55 -8.27
N GLU A 29 4.45 -3.67 -8.35
CA GLU A 29 4.87 -3.02 -9.59
C GLU A 29 5.35 -4.05 -10.62
N ASN A 30 6.19 -5.00 -10.23
CA ASN A 30 6.66 -6.04 -11.15
C ASN A 30 5.52 -6.90 -11.72
N ALA A 31 4.43 -7.06 -10.96
CA ALA A 31 3.29 -7.86 -11.37
C ALA A 31 2.29 -7.13 -12.29
N GLY A 32 2.18 -5.80 -12.19
CA GLY A 32 1.14 -5.05 -12.90
C GLY A 32 1.44 -3.57 -13.15
N GLY A 33 2.71 -3.18 -13.03
CA GLY A 33 3.20 -1.81 -13.19
C GLY A 33 2.60 -0.81 -12.20
N LEU A 34 2.72 0.46 -12.57
CA LEU A 34 2.16 1.57 -11.79
C LEU A 34 0.63 1.50 -11.65
N SER A 35 -0.09 0.86 -12.57
CA SER A 35 -1.55 0.73 -12.47
C SER A 35 -1.96 -0.18 -11.31
N ALA A 36 -1.20 -1.24 -11.04
CA ALA A 36 -1.42 -2.10 -9.88
C ALA A 36 -1.13 -1.37 -8.56
N LEU A 37 -0.09 -0.52 -8.52
CA LEU A 37 0.20 0.33 -7.36
C LEU A 37 -0.91 1.35 -7.09
N ARG A 38 -1.48 1.97 -8.13
CA ARG A 38 -2.62 2.90 -8.00
C ARG A 38 -3.87 2.21 -7.48
N GLN A 39 -4.22 1.05 -8.03
CA GLN A 39 -5.36 0.27 -7.54
C GLN A 39 -5.17 -0.16 -6.08
N PHE A 40 -3.95 -0.52 -5.69
CA PHE A 40 -3.64 -0.81 -4.30
C PHE A 40 -3.81 0.44 -3.42
N ALA A 41 -3.30 1.60 -3.83
CA ALA A 41 -3.50 2.85 -3.09
C ALA A 41 -4.99 3.17 -2.87
N GLU A 42 -5.82 3.02 -3.89
CA GLU A 42 -7.28 3.22 -3.78
C GLU A 42 -7.92 2.24 -2.78
N GLN A 43 -7.54 0.97 -2.83
CA GLN A 43 -8.01 -0.06 -1.89
C GLN A 43 -7.57 0.23 -0.46
N VAL A 44 -6.31 0.63 -0.26
CA VAL A 44 -5.78 0.99 1.06
C VAL A 44 -6.47 2.25 1.59
N SER A 45 -6.74 3.25 0.75
CA SER A 45 -7.47 4.46 1.13
C SER A 45 -8.88 4.13 1.62
N SER A 46 -9.65 3.35 0.85
CA SER A 46 -10.99 2.92 1.26
C SER A 46 -10.97 2.11 2.56
N GLY A 47 -9.97 1.23 2.72
CA GLY A 47 -9.77 0.47 3.95
C GLY A 47 -9.40 1.36 5.14
N GLN A 48 -8.53 2.35 4.95
CA GLN A 48 -8.10 3.28 5.99
C GLN A 48 -9.27 4.15 6.47
N GLU A 49 -10.09 4.70 5.58
CA GLU A 49 -11.32 5.43 5.95
C GLU A 49 -12.27 4.57 6.78
N ALA A 50 -12.48 3.31 6.39
CA ALA A 50 -13.35 2.39 7.12
C ALA A 50 -12.80 2.05 8.52
N LEU A 51 -11.48 1.98 8.68
CA LEU A 51 -10.83 1.77 9.98
C LEU A 51 -10.95 3.01 10.88
N GLU A 52 -10.79 4.21 10.30
CA GLU A 52 -10.93 5.48 11.03
C GLU A 52 -12.35 5.71 11.54
N GLN A 53 -13.36 5.49 10.70
CA GLN A 53 -14.77 5.62 11.09
C GLN A 53 -15.15 4.71 12.26
N ARG A 54 -14.44 3.59 12.42
CA ARG A 54 -14.66 2.62 13.51
C ARG A 54 -13.78 2.86 14.73
N GLY A 55 -12.91 3.87 14.72
CA GLY A 55 -11.94 4.12 15.78
C GLY A 55 -10.95 2.95 15.95
N HIS A 56 -10.61 2.24 14.87
CA HIS A 56 -9.79 1.04 14.96
C HIS A 56 -8.33 1.38 15.32
N PRO A 57 -7.69 0.66 16.26
CA PRO A 57 -6.35 1.00 16.76
C PRO A 57 -5.26 0.96 15.68
N HIS A 58 -5.49 0.22 14.60
CA HIS A 58 -4.51 0.06 13.51
C HIS A 58 -4.80 0.95 12.28
N ALA A 59 -5.71 1.93 12.37
CA ALA A 59 -5.95 2.91 11.32
C ALA A 59 -4.64 3.64 10.91
N ARG A 60 -3.79 3.97 11.88
CA ARG A 60 -2.46 4.57 11.65
C ARG A 60 -1.55 3.72 10.78
N LEU A 61 -1.62 2.39 10.90
CA LEU A 61 -0.77 1.49 10.13
C LEU A 61 -1.27 1.39 8.67
N ALA A 62 -2.59 1.42 8.45
CA ALA A 62 -3.14 1.53 7.10
C ALA A 62 -2.75 2.87 6.45
N ALA A 63 -2.78 3.97 7.20
CA ALA A 63 -2.29 5.27 6.73
C ALA A 63 -0.79 5.25 6.37
N ALA A 64 0.04 4.53 7.14
CA ALA A 64 1.46 4.36 6.83
C ALA A 64 1.68 3.58 5.52
N TRP A 65 0.90 2.52 5.27
CA TRP A 65 0.90 1.81 3.98
C TRP A 65 0.51 2.72 2.82
N LEU A 66 -0.54 3.54 3.00
CA LEU A 66 -0.98 4.49 1.98
C LEU A 66 0.10 5.53 1.68
N GLN A 67 0.70 6.11 2.72
CA GLN A 67 1.78 7.09 2.58
C GLN A 67 3.01 6.51 1.87
N ALA A 68 3.43 5.31 2.24
CA ALA A 68 4.54 4.62 1.58
C ALA A 68 4.24 4.34 0.10
N THR A 69 3.01 3.95 -0.22
CA THR A 69 2.58 3.69 -1.61
C THR A 69 2.60 4.98 -2.42
N HIS A 70 2.09 6.09 -1.88
CA HIS A 70 2.13 7.40 -2.55
C HIS A 70 3.56 7.90 -2.74
N PHE A 71 4.42 7.75 -1.73
CA PHE A 71 5.84 8.09 -1.85
C PHE A 71 6.53 7.27 -2.94
N TYR A 72 6.29 5.96 -2.98
CA TYR A 72 6.84 5.10 -4.02
C TYR A 72 6.38 5.53 -5.43
N LEU A 73 5.10 5.87 -5.59
CA LEU A 73 4.53 6.37 -6.83
C LEU A 73 5.12 7.73 -7.25
N SER A 74 5.41 8.63 -6.30
CA SER A 74 6.00 9.95 -6.61
C SER A 74 7.46 9.88 -7.04
N GLU A 75 8.21 8.89 -6.55
CA GLU A 75 9.61 8.66 -6.95
C GLU A 75 9.74 7.94 -8.30
N HIS A 76 8.65 7.37 -8.82
CA HIS A 76 8.59 6.71 -10.14
C HIS A 76 7.66 7.40 -11.15
N PRO A 77 7.83 8.71 -11.43
CA PRO A 77 6.97 9.43 -12.38
C PRO A 77 7.25 9.04 -13.85
N GLY A 78 8.38 8.40 -14.13
CA GLY A 78 8.92 8.15 -15.48
C GLY A 78 8.32 6.99 -16.29
N GLN A 79 7.40 6.20 -15.73
CA GLN A 79 6.71 5.12 -16.46
C GLN A 79 5.31 5.52 -16.96
N GLN A 80 5.06 6.82 -17.14
CA GLN A 80 3.81 7.33 -17.73
C GLN A 80 3.81 7.37 -19.27
N GLY A 81 4.86 6.89 -19.95
CA GLY A 81 5.00 7.07 -21.41
C GLY A 81 5.83 6.02 -22.16
N ALA A 82 5.73 4.74 -21.80
CA ALA A 82 6.34 3.68 -22.60
C ALA A 82 5.43 2.44 -22.70
N ALA A 83 4.41 2.53 -23.54
CA ALA A 83 3.97 1.53 -24.52
C ALA A 83 2.66 2.01 -25.17
#